data_AF-A0A812VQN7-F1
#
_entry.id   AF-A0A812VQN7-F1
#
_cell.length_a   1.000
_cell.length_b   1.000
_cell.length_c   1.000
_cell.angle_alpha   90.00
_cell.angle_beta   90.00
_cell.angle_gamma   90.00
#
_symmetry.space_group_name_H-M   'P 1'
#
loop_
_entity.id
_entity.type
_entity.pdbx_description
1 polymer ?
#
loop_
_entity_poly.entity_id
_entity_poly.type
_entity_poly.pdbx_seq_one_letter_code
_entity_poly.pdbx_strand_id
1 'polypeptide(L)'
;MAFRRRVALAILPLLTLAGGNCVQGEWDTVGGGPCDSEGGHGGQFIVPFLLQRKSSRTSESIVAQLERASSRDKLVHGGGPRLTSKSCSTSIELPRSSEEVQLRNIRWLHFPKAGTSFAATLWSYACGQEAPLDLSVSPLASPDCQACYDLALKGRYPPDQYCREGVLSSRFETQHNPVSQMQTRYENWQVVGMFRRPAQRLISAYHNGLHASGFQHAEYQDMVQACTPLGEKATACYARYPGIAGCTARMLTGGDCAEASSKRNGEPFDGGRQRLKQALEMLEDMAFVGLTERWDESVCLFHRMFGGAVSTAQLVDFHSGGSHQDLYDESVLNGFRDQVDEKIYAAAEERFEKLLEQHVGDGSVCNALKPPSKELPQNSSELTQRSSRRTCSCEAEGRECGISKAQGIDCGKCPSKRLAFLQPSDTRRESESELTCEVASGHCLLKGEPISDVFAWDFKP
;
A
#
# COMPACT_ATOMS: atom_id res chain seq x y z
N MET A 1 39.87 48.08 -33.57
CA MET A 1 39.50 49.18 -32.65
C MET A 1 38.17 48.79 -32.01
N ALA A 2 38.19 48.17 -30.82
CA ALA A 2 37.96 48.78 -29.49
C ALA A 2 36.47 49.16 -29.29
N PHE A 3 35.70 48.78 -28.27
CA PHE A 3 35.96 48.46 -26.85
C PHE A 3 34.88 47.49 -26.30
N ARG A 4 35.28 46.47 -25.51
CA ARG A 4 34.37 45.70 -24.62
C ARG A 4 34.49 46.31 -23.20
N ARG A 5 33.36 46.63 -22.56
CA ARG A 5 33.32 46.96 -21.11
C ARG A 5 33.32 45.66 -20.30
N ARG A 6 34.31 45.49 -19.42
CA ARG A 6 34.30 44.53 -18.32
C ARG A 6 33.87 45.28 -17.06
N VAL A 7 32.86 44.77 -16.36
CA VAL A 7 32.56 45.16 -14.97
C VAL A 7 33.21 44.10 -14.09
N ALA A 8 34.15 44.54 -13.25
CA ALA A 8 34.74 43.72 -12.19
C ALA A 8 33.98 44.00 -10.90
N LEU A 9 33.38 42.97 -10.30
CA LEU A 9 32.93 43.02 -8.90
C LEU A 9 34.07 42.48 -8.03
N ALA A 10 34.53 43.33 -7.11
CA ALA A 10 35.52 42.97 -6.10
C ALA A 10 34.85 42.19 -4.97
N ILE A 11 35.43 41.04 -4.63
CA ILE A 11 35.09 40.25 -3.43
C ILE A 11 36.13 40.64 -2.35
N LEU A 12 35.65 41.21 -1.24
CA LEU A 12 36.43 41.43 -0.02
C LEU A 12 36.21 40.24 0.93
N PRO A 13 37.26 39.71 1.59
CA PRO A 13 37.12 38.66 2.59
C PRO A 13 36.81 39.30 3.95
N LEU A 14 35.74 38.85 4.59
CA LEU A 14 35.46 39.20 5.99
C LEU A 14 35.99 38.09 6.89
N LEU A 15 36.99 38.48 7.67
CA LEU A 15 37.60 37.72 8.77
C LEU A 15 36.60 37.49 9.91
N THR A 16 36.77 36.31 10.49
CA THR A 16 36.12 35.74 11.66
C THR A 16 36.33 36.54 12.95
N LEU A 17 35.27 36.66 13.76
CA LEU A 17 35.39 36.80 15.20
C LEU A 17 34.43 35.81 15.87
N ALA A 18 35.01 35.03 16.78
CA ALA A 18 34.38 33.98 17.54
C ALA A 18 33.41 34.54 18.59
N GLY A 19 32.27 33.86 18.75
CA GLY A 19 31.34 34.02 19.86
C GLY A 19 30.52 32.74 19.94
N GLY A 20 30.88 31.87 20.89
CA GLY A 20 30.22 30.59 21.08
C GLY A 20 28.80 30.75 21.58
N ASN A 21 27.92 29.87 21.10
CA ASN A 21 26.80 29.32 21.86
C ASN A 21 26.50 27.94 21.29
N CYS A 22 26.63 26.91 22.13
CA CYS A 22 26.15 25.57 21.85
C CYS A 22 24.62 25.63 21.75
N VAL A 23 24.08 25.37 20.57
CA VAL A 23 22.67 25.02 20.40
C VAL A 23 22.62 23.52 20.18
N GLN A 24 22.05 22.82 21.16
CA GLN A 24 21.72 21.41 21.10
C GLN A 24 20.81 21.17 19.89
N GLY A 25 21.21 20.21 19.07
CA GLY A 25 20.37 19.64 18.02
C GLY A 25 19.34 18.71 18.64
N GLU A 26 18.10 18.91 18.28
CA GLU A 26 17.00 18.00 18.56
C GLU A 26 16.23 17.86 17.24
N TRP A 27 16.50 16.74 16.57
CA TRP A 27 15.76 16.31 15.38
C TRP A 27 14.65 15.38 15.88
N ASP A 28 13.45 15.91 16.00
CA ASP A 28 12.27 15.11 16.26
C ASP A 28 12.01 14.19 15.07
N THR A 29 12.36 12.93 15.27
CA THR A 29 11.80 11.81 14.55
C THR A 29 10.38 11.61 15.07
N VAL A 30 9.39 12.12 14.36
CA VAL A 30 7.98 11.78 14.60
C VAL A 30 7.75 10.36 14.05
N GLY A 31 8.34 9.38 14.74
CA GLY A 31 7.86 8.02 14.74
C GLY A 31 6.74 7.95 15.76
N GLY A 32 5.50 7.87 15.29
CA GLY A 32 4.36 7.50 16.12
C GLY A 32 4.51 6.05 16.59
N GLY A 33 5.27 5.86 17.68
CA GLY A 33 5.19 4.70 18.55
C GLY A 33 4.08 4.89 19.59
N PRO A 34 3.61 3.80 20.22
CA PRO A 34 2.42 3.81 21.06
C PRO A 34 2.65 4.65 22.31
N CYS A 35 1.61 5.38 22.72
CA CYS A 35 1.58 6.11 23.97
C CYS A 35 1.70 5.13 25.15
N ASP A 36 2.89 5.05 25.74
CA ASP A 36 3.05 4.50 27.08
C ASP A 36 2.29 5.41 28.06
N SER A 37 1.25 4.84 28.64
CA SER A 37 0.49 5.42 29.74
C SER A 37 0.93 4.71 31.02
N GLU A 38 1.96 5.24 31.68
CA GLU A 38 2.14 5.00 33.10
C GLU A 38 1.11 5.82 33.88
N GLY A 39 0.20 5.13 34.56
CA GLY A 39 -0.83 5.75 35.39
C GLY A 39 -2.04 4.84 35.53
N GLY A 40 -1.88 3.77 36.31
CA GLY A 40 -2.93 2.78 36.52
C GLY A 40 -4.21 3.36 37.11
N HIS A 41 -5.33 3.01 36.49
CA HIS A 41 -6.53 2.54 37.17
C HIS A 41 -7.27 1.60 36.22
N GLY A 42 -7.34 0.32 36.60
CA GLY A 42 -8.04 -0.70 35.85
C GLY A 42 -9.55 -0.43 35.82
N GLY A 43 -10.07 -0.18 34.62
CA GLY A 43 -11.49 -0.25 34.30
C GLY A 43 -11.65 -0.96 32.97
N GLN A 44 -11.99 -2.25 33.01
CA GLN A 44 -12.43 -2.99 31.83
C GLN A 44 -13.71 -2.33 31.30
N PHE A 45 -13.62 -1.68 30.13
CA PHE A 45 -14.80 -1.26 29.38
C PHE A 45 -14.96 -2.15 28.16
N ILE A 46 -15.95 -3.04 28.25
CA ILE A 46 -16.51 -3.80 27.13
C ILE A 46 -17.33 -2.82 26.29
N VAL A 47 -16.93 -2.60 25.04
CA VAL A 47 -17.81 -1.94 24.05
C VAL A 47 -18.84 -2.96 23.59
N PRO A 48 -20.16 -2.71 23.76
CA PRO A 48 -21.16 -3.67 23.32
C PRO A 48 -21.29 -3.60 21.78
N PHE A 49 -20.93 -4.70 21.12
CA PHE A 49 -21.36 -4.99 19.76
C PHE A 49 -22.88 -5.14 19.74
N LEU A 50 -23.58 -4.17 19.16
CA LEU A 50 -25.00 -4.29 18.84
C LEU A 50 -25.17 -5.23 17.64
N LEU A 51 -25.36 -6.51 17.94
CA LEU A 51 -25.84 -7.51 17.00
C LEU A 51 -27.28 -7.18 16.58
N GLN A 52 -27.46 -6.74 15.34
CA GLN A 52 -28.76 -6.76 14.68
C GLN A 52 -29.26 -8.20 14.54
N ARG A 53 -30.30 -8.54 15.30
CA ARG A 53 -31.10 -9.76 15.12
C ARG A 53 -31.75 -9.72 13.73
N LYS A 54 -31.31 -10.61 12.82
CA LYS A 54 -32.15 -11.07 11.71
C LYS A 54 -32.73 -12.44 12.03
N SER A 55 -34.03 -12.51 11.76
CA SER A 55 -34.98 -13.59 12.03
C SER A 55 -34.53 -14.96 11.50
N SER A 56 -34.73 -15.95 12.35
CA SER A 56 -34.58 -17.38 12.10
C SER A 56 -35.53 -17.89 11.01
N ARG A 57 -34.99 -18.59 10.00
CA ARG A 57 -35.65 -19.72 9.35
C ARG A 57 -34.64 -20.83 9.08
N THR A 58 -35.08 -22.02 9.45
CA THR A 58 -34.45 -23.34 9.50
C THR A 58 -33.88 -23.85 8.17
N SER A 59 -32.68 -24.42 8.21
CA SER A 59 -32.32 -25.60 7.39
C SER A 59 -31.08 -26.30 7.97
N GLU A 60 -31.29 -27.19 8.95
CA GLU A 60 -30.41 -28.33 9.16
C GLU A 60 -30.49 -29.23 7.90
N SER A 61 -29.35 -29.65 7.31
CA SER A 61 -29.19 -30.86 6.45
C SER A 61 -27.98 -30.83 5.47
N ILE A 62 -26.84 -30.18 5.76
CA ILE A 62 -25.67 -30.22 4.83
C ILE A 62 -24.32 -30.59 5.50
N VAL A 63 -24.30 -30.93 6.79
CA VAL A 63 -23.02 -31.21 7.51
C VAL A 63 -22.69 -32.71 7.63
N ALA A 64 -23.56 -33.62 7.22
CA ALA A 64 -23.36 -35.07 7.40
C ALA A 64 -22.85 -35.86 6.17
N GLN A 65 -22.41 -35.20 5.08
CA GLN A 65 -22.03 -35.90 3.84
C GLN A 65 -20.59 -35.68 3.34
N LEU A 66 -19.71 -35.02 4.10
CA LEU A 66 -18.33 -34.76 3.66
C LEU A 66 -17.22 -35.50 4.43
N GLU A 67 -17.54 -36.44 5.33
CA GLU A 67 -16.53 -37.20 6.11
C GLU A 67 -16.27 -38.64 5.62
N ARG A 68 -16.67 -39.01 4.40
CA ARG A 68 -16.36 -40.35 3.85
C ARG A 68 -15.84 -40.31 2.42
N ALA A 69 -14.72 -39.64 2.20
CA ALA A 69 -13.85 -39.92 1.06
C ALA A 69 -12.49 -39.23 1.21
N SER A 70 -11.56 -39.81 1.98
CA SER A 70 -10.13 -39.79 1.64
C SER A 70 -9.34 -40.64 2.65
N SER A 71 -9.53 -41.96 2.58
CA SER A 71 -8.61 -42.91 3.21
C SER A 71 -8.47 -44.10 2.29
N ARG A 72 -7.43 -44.04 1.46
CA ARG A 72 -6.70 -45.13 0.77
C ARG A 72 -6.06 -44.54 -0.48
N ASP A 73 -4.74 -44.38 -0.46
CA ASP A 73 -3.91 -45.14 -1.40
C ASP A 73 -2.44 -45.14 -0.97
N LYS A 74 -1.90 -46.36 -0.88
CA LYS A 74 -0.50 -46.68 -0.65
C LYS A 74 0.17 -46.92 -2.01
N LEU A 75 1.38 -46.39 -2.14
CA LEU A 75 2.54 -46.95 -2.84
C LEU A 75 2.33 -47.62 -4.21
N VAL A 76 2.72 -46.90 -5.27
CA VAL A 76 3.48 -47.49 -6.39
C VAL A 76 4.57 -46.51 -6.82
N HIS A 77 5.84 -46.87 -6.59
CA HIS A 77 6.99 -46.22 -7.21
C HIS A 77 7.15 -46.73 -8.64
N GLY A 78 6.77 -45.92 -9.62
CA GLY A 78 7.07 -46.14 -11.05
C GLY A 78 7.89 -44.97 -11.58
N GLY A 79 9.13 -45.22 -11.98
CA GLY A 79 10.01 -44.26 -12.61
C GLY A 79 9.49 -43.83 -13.98
N GLY A 80 8.72 -42.74 -14.01
CA GLY A 80 8.34 -42.04 -15.23
C GLY A 80 9.44 -41.07 -15.70
N PRO A 81 9.45 -40.70 -16.98
CA PRO A 81 10.43 -39.77 -17.55
C PRO A 81 10.39 -38.43 -16.81
N ARG A 82 11.57 -37.89 -16.46
CA ARG A 82 11.73 -36.57 -15.84
C ARG A 82 11.12 -35.50 -16.75
N LEU A 83 9.88 -35.12 -16.47
CA LEU A 83 9.30 -33.88 -16.97
C LEU A 83 10.17 -32.74 -16.48
N THR A 84 10.79 -32.01 -17.41
CA THR A 84 11.48 -30.76 -17.11
C THR A 84 10.49 -29.85 -16.39
N SER A 85 10.85 -29.36 -15.22
CA SER A 85 9.98 -28.54 -14.38
C SER A 85 9.54 -27.32 -15.20
N LYS A 86 8.26 -27.27 -15.57
CA LYS A 86 7.68 -26.07 -16.19
C LYS A 86 7.81 -24.93 -15.18
N SER A 87 8.72 -24.01 -15.47
CA SER A 87 8.95 -22.81 -14.67
C SER A 87 7.64 -22.07 -14.48
N CYS A 88 7.39 -21.69 -13.24
CA CYS A 88 6.16 -21.08 -12.77
C CYS A 88 6.25 -19.57 -13.05
N SER A 89 6.21 -19.17 -14.33
CA SER A 89 6.31 -17.76 -14.70
C SER A 89 4.95 -17.08 -14.57
N THR A 90 4.70 -16.43 -13.43
CA THR A 90 3.53 -15.54 -13.20
C THR A 90 3.78 -14.10 -13.65
N SER A 91 5.00 -13.83 -14.12
CA SER A 91 5.47 -12.52 -14.52
C SER A 91 5.34 -12.34 -16.03
N ILE A 92 4.86 -11.18 -16.45
CA ILE A 92 4.77 -10.80 -17.85
C ILE A 92 5.65 -9.57 -18.06
N GLU A 93 6.68 -9.71 -18.89
CA GLU A 93 7.48 -8.59 -19.35
C GLU A 93 6.65 -7.79 -20.35
N LEU A 94 6.41 -6.53 -20.05
CA LEU A 94 5.84 -5.62 -21.03
C LEU A 94 6.92 -5.19 -22.01
N PRO A 95 6.59 -4.97 -23.30
CA PRO A 95 7.56 -4.42 -24.23
C PRO A 95 8.05 -3.08 -23.66
N ARG A 96 9.35 -2.81 -23.78
CA ARG A 96 9.92 -1.58 -23.24
C ARG A 96 9.52 -0.39 -24.10
N SER A 97 9.27 0.75 -23.46
CA SER A 97 9.26 2.05 -24.12
C SER A 97 10.66 2.32 -24.70
N SER A 98 10.75 3.02 -25.84
CA SER A 98 12.04 3.49 -26.38
C SER A 98 12.72 4.53 -25.49
N GLU A 99 11.97 5.12 -24.55
CA GLU A 99 12.43 6.10 -23.56
C GLU A 99 12.20 5.56 -22.14
N GLU A 100 12.88 4.47 -21.78
CA GLU A 100 12.82 3.93 -20.42
C GLU A 100 13.56 4.88 -19.47
N VAL A 101 12.80 5.65 -18.69
CA VAL A 101 13.35 6.45 -17.60
C VAL A 101 13.53 5.54 -16.41
N GLN A 102 14.77 5.34 -15.96
CA GLN A 102 15.01 4.60 -14.73
C GLN A 102 14.54 5.43 -13.53
N LEU A 103 13.56 4.90 -12.80
CA LEU A 103 13.02 5.55 -11.61
C LEU A 103 13.98 5.35 -10.42
N ARG A 104 14.35 6.44 -9.76
CA ARG A 104 15.27 6.53 -8.62
C ARG A 104 14.74 7.51 -7.59
N ASN A 105 15.19 7.35 -6.34
CA ASN A 105 14.81 8.21 -5.24
C ASN A 105 13.28 8.38 -5.13
N ILE A 106 12.57 7.26 -5.28
CA ILE A 106 11.11 7.21 -5.31
C ILE A 106 10.57 7.71 -3.97
N ARG A 107 9.60 8.61 -4.03
CA ARG A 107 8.78 9.00 -2.90
C ARG A 107 7.35 8.59 -3.18
N TRP A 108 6.81 7.69 -2.37
CA TRP A 108 5.41 7.29 -2.46
C TRP A 108 4.54 8.28 -1.69
N LEU A 109 3.61 8.93 -2.39
CA LEU A 109 2.59 9.78 -1.78
C LEU A 109 1.31 8.98 -1.59
N HIS A 110 1.11 8.44 -0.39
CA HIS A 110 -0.03 7.59 -0.05
C HIS A 110 -1.21 8.40 0.51
N PHE A 111 -2.14 8.82 -0.35
CA PHE A 111 -3.38 9.39 0.15
C PHE A 111 -4.24 8.31 0.84
N PRO A 112 -4.90 8.62 1.98
CA PRO A 112 -5.79 7.68 2.63
C PRO A 112 -6.83 7.09 1.69
N LYS A 113 -6.91 5.76 1.68
CA LYS A 113 -7.85 4.95 0.89
C LYS A 113 -7.68 5.09 -0.63
N ALA A 114 -6.51 5.49 -1.10
CA ALA A 114 -6.14 5.52 -2.51
C ALA A 114 -4.93 4.59 -2.76
N GLY A 115 -5.20 3.30 -2.87
CA GLY A 115 -4.24 2.34 -3.44
C GLY A 115 -3.08 1.90 -2.54
N THR A 116 -3.32 1.59 -1.26
CA THR A 116 -2.29 0.98 -0.36
C THR A 116 -1.63 -0.26 -0.99
N SER A 117 -2.41 -1.07 -1.72
CA SER A 117 -1.93 -2.28 -2.42
C SER A 117 -0.89 -1.99 -3.50
N PHE A 118 -0.78 -0.74 -3.98
CA PHE A 118 0.20 -0.32 -5.01
C PHE A 118 1.63 -0.37 -4.48
N ALA A 119 1.82 -0.46 -3.14
CA ALA A 119 3.09 -0.83 -2.55
C ALA A 119 3.65 -2.14 -3.15
N ALA A 120 2.80 -3.10 -3.54
CA ALA A 120 3.23 -4.33 -4.22
C ALA A 120 3.96 -4.04 -5.53
N THR A 121 3.44 -3.12 -6.34
CA THR A 121 4.04 -2.68 -7.60
C THR A 121 5.38 -2.01 -7.35
N LEU A 122 5.47 -1.11 -6.36
CA LEU A 122 6.72 -0.44 -5.99
C LEU A 122 7.77 -1.42 -5.46
N TRP A 123 7.39 -2.40 -4.64
CA TRP A 123 8.30 -3.42 -4.14
C TRP A 123 8.77 -4.36 -5.24
N SER A 124 7.87 -4.79 -6.13
CA SER A 124 8.27 -5.60 -7.27
C SER A 124 9.26 -4.87 -8.16
N TYR A 125 9.04 -3.57 -8.38
CA TYR A 125 9.95 -2.73 -9.15
C TYR A 125 11.30 -2.57 -8.45
N ALA A 126 11.30 -2.12 -7.20
CA ALA A 126 12.52 -1.76 -6.50
C ALA A 126 13.33 -2.97 -6.01
N CYS A 127 12.66 -4.09 -5.71
CA CYS A 127 13.21 -5.17 -4.89
C CYS A 127 13.07 -6.56 -5.52
N GLY A 128 12.23 -6.73 -6.56
CA GLY A 128 12.04 -8.01 -7.26
C GLY A 128 12.96 -8.23 -8.47
N GLN A 129 14.17 -7.65 -8.44
CA GLN A 129 15.07 -7.62 -9.61
C GLN A 129 15.93 -8.88 -9.75
N GLU A 130 16.28 -9.53 -8.63
CA GLU A 130 17.07 -10.77 -8.62
C GLU A 130 16.17 -12.01 -8.75
N ALA A 131 15.03 -11.98 -8.07
CA ALA A 131 13.99 -13.00 -8.13
C ALA A 131 12.61 -12.33 -7.99
N PRO A 132 11.56 -12.85 -8.66
CA PRO A 132 10.19 -12.41 -8.42
C PRO A 132 9.83 -12.60 -6.95
N LEU A 133 9.21 -11.59 -6.34
CA LEU A 133 8.74 -11.65 -4.97
C LEU A 133 7.37 -12.32 -4.91
N ASP A 134 7.10 -13.08 -3.85
CA ASP A 134 5.73 -13.44 -3.51
C ASP A 134 5.03 -12.26 -2.83
N LEU A 135 4.20 -11.56 -3.60
CA LEU A 135 3.45 -10.40 -3.14
C LEU A 135 2.10 -10.78 -2.51
N SER A 136 1.74 -12.06 -2.42
CA SER A 136 0.49 -12.50 -1.76
C SER A 136 0.59 -12.48 -0.23
N VAL A 137 1.11 -11.39 0.33
CA VAL A 137 1.38 -11.25 1.77
C VAL A 137 0.11 -10.93 2.54
N SER A 138 -0.13 -11.65 3.64
CA SER A 138 -1.22 -11.32 4.56
C SER A 138 -1.02 -9.92 5.17
N PRO A 139 -2.04 -9.05 5.16
CA PRO A 139 -1.94 -7.72 5.75
C PRO A 139 -1.82 -7.73 7.28
N LEU A 140 -2.02 -8.90 7.91
CA LEU A 140 -1.85 -9.13 9.34
C LEU A 140 -0.36 -9.38 9.63
N ALA A 141 0.38 -8.32 9.92
CA ALA A 141 1.82 -8.40 10.15
C ALA A 141 2.32 -7.79 11.47
N SER A 142 1.54 -6.91 12.09
CA SER A 142 1.90 -6.30 13.39
C SER A 142 0.63 -6.06 14.23
N PRO A 143 0.68 -6.19 15.56
CA PRO A 143 -0.39 -5.71 16.43
C PRO A 143 -0.63 -4.19 16.31
N ASP A 144 0.38 -3.43 15.88
CA ASP A 144 0.27 -1.96 15.75
C ASP A 144 -0.69 -1.54 14.62
N CYS A 145 -0.96 -2.44 13.68
CA CYS A 145 -1.94 -2.19 12.63
C CYS A 145 -2.66 -3.47 12.26
N GLN A 146 -3.98 -3.47 12.50
CA GLN A 146 -4.83 -4.63 12.25
C GLN A 146 -4.80 -5.10 10.80
N ALA A 147 -4.61 -4.23 9.80
CA ALA A 147 -4.53 -4.62 8.39
C ALA A 147 -3.70 -3.61 7.57
N CYS A 148 -2.37 -3.68 7.66
CA CYS A 148 -1.46 -2.82 6.91
C CYS A 148 -0.61 -3.66 5.95
N TYR A 149 -1.13 -3.87 4.75
CA TYR A 149 -0.47 -4.64 3.70
C TYR A 149 0.93 -4.11 3.34
N ASP A 150 1.10 -2.80 3.27
CA ASP A 150 2.37 -2.13 3.02
C ASP A 150 3.42 -2.39 4.11
N LEU A 151 3.02 -2.38 5.38
CA LEU A 151 3.90 -2.73 6.50
C LEU A 151 4.24 -4.23 6.49
N ALA A 152 3.29 -5.08 6.10
CA ALA A 152 3.50 -6.51 5.94
C ALA A 152 4.55 -6.80 4.86
N LEU A 153 4.42 -6.16 3.70
CA LEU A 153 5.41 -6.22 2.62
C LEU A 153 6.78 -5.74 3.10
N LYS A 154 6.87 -4.59 3.77
CA LYS A 154 8.14 -4.06 4.29
C LYS A 154 8.79 -4.98 5.32
N GLY A 155 7.99 -5.62 6.18
CA GLY A 155 8.48 -6.57 7.16
C GLY A 155 9.05 -7.84 6.51
N ARG A 156 8.40 -8.31 5.46
CA ARG A 156 8.78 -9.51 4.70
C ARG A 156 9.95 -9.26 3.74
N TYR A 157 10.00 -8.09 3.12
CA TYR A 157 11.02 -7.64 2.16
C TYR A 157 11.62 -6.30 2.60
N PRO A 158 12.54 -6.29 3.58
CA PRO A 158 13.17 -5.06 4.05
C PRO A 158 13.90 -4.32 2.93
N PRO A 159 13.69 -2.99 2.81
CA PRO A 159 14.29 -2.23 1.74
C PRO A 159 15.81 -2.27 1.65
N ASP A 160 16.49 -2.31 2.79
CA ASP A 160 17.96 -2.36 2.91
C ASP A 160 18.57 -3.69 2.43
N GLN A 161 17.77 -4.75 2.35
CA GLN A 161 18.21 -6.09 1.97
C GLN A 161 17.76 -6.49 0.56
N TYR A 162 16.54 -6.12 0.20
CA TYR A 162 15.91 -6.57 -1.04
C TYR A 162 15.93 -5.52 -2.14
N CYS A 163 15.86 -4.23 -1.79
CA CYS A 163 15.67 -3.19 -2.80
C CYS A 163 17.01 -2.68 -3.33
N ARG A 164 17.05 -2.40 -4.63
CA ARG A 164 18.22 -1.80 -5.27
C ARG A 164 18.50 -0.44 -4.64
N GLU A 165 19.76 -0.22 -4.26
CA GLU A 165 20.21 1.01 -3.63
C GLU A 165 19.85 2.25 -4.47
N GLY A 166 19.31 3.27 -3.80
CA GLY A 166 18.91 4.53 -4.41
C GLY A 166 17.65 4.47 -5.28
N VAL A 167 16.96 3.33 -5.40
CA VAL A 167 15.66 3.27 -6.08
C VAL A 167 14.57 3.85 -5.19
N LEU A 168 14.46 3.39 -3.95
CA LEU A 168 13.60 4.03 -2.96
C LEU A 168 14.33 5.20 -2.30
N SER A 169 13.62 6.30 -2.00
CA SER A 169 14.20 7.41 -1.26
C SER A 169 14.62 6.99 0.16
N SER A 170 15.62 7.67 0.72
CA SER A 170 16.00 7.46 2.13
C SER A 170 14.87 7.78 3.11
N ARG A 171 13.91 8.61 2.69
CA ARG A 171 12.65 8.90 3.40
C ARG A 171 11.45 8.18 2.78
N PHE A 172 11.67 6.98 2.23
CA PHE A 172 10.57 6.19 1.71
C PHE A 172 9.70 5.70 2.86
N GLU A 173 8.42 6.09 2.81
CA GLU A 173 7.43 5.72 3.81
C GLU A 173 6.12 5.42 3.11
N THR A 174 5.42 4.44 3.64
CA THR A 174 4.14 3.97 3.10
C THR A 174 2.94 4.58 3.81
N GLN A 175 3.18 5.37 4.86
CA GLN A 175 2.15 6.05 5.64
C GLN A 175 1.68 7.34 4.96
N HIS A 176 0.66 7.98 5.53
CA HIS A 176 0.00 9.17 4.99
C HIS A 176 0.81 10.47 5.14
N ASN A 177 2.12 10.39 4.86
CA ASN A 177 3.04 11.49 5.04
C ASN A 177 3.04 12.40 3.81
N PRO A 178 2.73 13.69 3.98
CA PRO A 178 2.56 14.60 2.86
C PRO A 178 3.90 14.92 2.20
N VAL A 179 3.82 15.51 1.01
CA VAL A 179 4.99 16.03 0.29
C VAL A 179 4.72 17.46 -0.14
N SER A 180 5.77 18.27 -0.17
CA SER A 180 5.71 19.62 -0.74
C SER A 180 6.60 19.72 -1.96
N GLN A 181 6.24 20.56 -2.92
CA GLN A 181 7.04 20.82 -4.11
C GLN A 181 8.47 21.27 -3.77
N MET A 182 8.64 22.06 -2.71
CA MET A 182 9.96 22.50 -2.25
C MET A 182 10.82 21.31 -1.79
N GLN A 183 10.28 20.42 -0.97
CA GLN A 183 10.98 19.20 -0.52
C GLN A 183 11.29 18.30 -1.70
N THR A 184 10.32 18.06 -2.58
CA THR A 184 10.51 17.23 -3.78
C THR A 184 11.69 17.72 -4.62
N ARG A 185 11.77 19.04 -4.87
CA ARG A 185 12.86 19.64 -5.65
C ARG A 185 14.19 19.60 -4.92
N TYR A 186 14.21 19.90 -3.63
CA TYR A 186 15.44 19.92 -2.82
C TYR A 186 16.05 18.52 -2.67
N GLU A 187 15.21 17.53 -2.38
CA GLU A 187 15.62 16.14 -2.19
C GLU A 187 15.72 15.37 -3.52
N ASN A 188 15.35 16.00 -4.65
CA ASN A 188 15.26 15.37 -5.97
C ASN A 188 14.42 14.09 -5.97
N TRP A 189 13.27 14.11 -5.28
CA TRP A 189 12.36 12.97 -5.21
C TRP A 189 11.61 12.78 -6.51
N GLN A 190 11.45 11.53 -6.92
CA GLN A 190 10.50 11.16 -7.97
C GLN A 190 9.21 10.70 -7.30
N VAL A 191 8.26 11.63 -7.19
CA VAL A 191 7.01 11.37 -6.48
C VAL A 191 6.07 10.55 -7.35
N VAL A 192 5.58 9.46 -6.79
CA VAL A 192 4.58 8.59 -7.42
C VAL A 192 3.38 8.44 -6.48
N GLY A 193 2.16 8.38 -7.02
CA GLY A 193 0.95 8.31 -6.21
C GLY A 193 -0.23 7.73 -6.96
N MET A 194 -1.15 7.15 -6.21
CA MET A 194 -2.46 6.70 -6.71
C MET A 194 -3.55 7.64 -6.22
N PHE A 195 -4.44 8.02 -7.11
CA PHE A 195 -5.57 8.89 -6.83
C PHE A 195 -6.86 8.08 -6.84
N ARG A 196 -7.89 8.60 -6.18
CA ARG A 196 -9.22 7.99 -6.10
C ARG A 196 -10.26 9.09 -6.14
N ARG A 197 -11.42 8.83 -6.77
CA ARG A 197 -12.53 9.78 -6.83
C ARG A 197 -12.89 10.26 -5.41
N PRO A 198 -12.95 11.57 -5.14
CA PRO A 198 -13.02 12.08 -3.77
C PRO A 198 -14.21 11.56 -2.96
N ALA A 199 -15.39 11.45 -3.57
CA ALA A 199 -16.57 10.88 -2.94
C ALA A 199 -16.33 9.41 -2.49
N GLN A 200 -15.77 8.58 -3.37
CA GLN A 200 -15.43 7.19 -3.07
C GLN A 200 -14.37 7.10 -1.97
N ARG A 201 -13.36 7.97 -2.01
CA ARG A 201 -12.32 8.08 -0.97
C ARG A 201 -12.92 8.40 0.40
N LEU A 202 -13.80 9.40 0.48
CA LEU A 202 -14.43 9.84 1.73
C LEU A 202 -15.32 8.74 2.35
N ILE A 203 -16.11 8.05 1.52
CA ILE A 203 -16.95 6.95 1.98
C ILE A 203 -16.08 5.78 2.47
N SER A 204 -15.04 5.41 1.72
CA SER A 204 -14.08 4.39 2.14
C SER A 204 -13.38 4.74 3.45
N ALA A 205 -12.98 6.02 3.60
CA ALA A 205 -12.31 6.52 4.79
C ALA A 205 -13.22 6.45 6.02
N TYR A 206 -14.51 6.77 5.87
CA TYR A 206 -15.51 6.61 6.94
C TYR A 206 -15.63 5.14 7.38
N HIS A 207 -15.85 4.22 6.44
CA HIS A 207 -16.04 2.80 6.75
C HIS A 207 -14.78 2.09 7.26
N ASN A 208 -13.60 2.65 7.03
CA ASN A 208 -12.34 2.10 7.48
C ASN A 208 -11.80 2.76 8.75
N GLY A 209 -12.69 3.22 9.65
CA GLY A 209 -12.27 3.78 10.94
C GLY A 209 -12.04 5.31 10.92
N LEU A 210 -12.75 6.02 10.04
CA LEU A 210 -12.75 7.49 9.99
C LEU A 210 -11.35 8.08 9.75
N HIS A 211 -10.64 7.63 8.70
CA HIS A 211 -9.24 8.03 8.41
C HIS A 211 -9.03 9.56 8.41
N ALA A 212 -8.56 10.09 9.54
CA ALA A 212 -8.36 11.52 9.78
C ALA A 212 -6.93 11.83 10.25
N SER A 213 -5.94 11.27 9.55
CA SER A 213 -4.51 11.51 9.84
C SER A 213 -4.20 13.00 9.84
N GLY A 214 -3.76 13.53 10.99
CA GLY A 214 -3.51 14.97 11.22
C GLY A 214 -4.35 15.58 12.34
N PHE A 215 -5.47 14.95 12.71
CA PHE A 215 -6.21 15.30 13.93
C PHE A 215 -5.47 14.85 15.19
N GLN A 216 -5.57 15.68 16.23
CA GLN A 216 -5.19 15.27 17.57
C GLN A 216 -6.24 14.31 18.15
N HIS A 217 -5.88 13.53 19.17
CA HIS A 217 -6.78 12.53 19.77
C HIS A 217 -8.12 13.15 20.19
N ALA A 218 -8.10 14.31 20.86
CA ALA A 218 -9.32 15.00 21.29
C ALA A 218 -10.24 15.37 20.11
N GLU A 219 -9.69 15.96 19.05
CA GLU A 219 -10.47 16.35 17.86
C GLU A 219 -11.01 15.15 17.09
N TYR A 220 -10.26 14.05 17.04
CA TYR A 220 -10.74 12.78 16.49
C TYR A 220 -11.93 12.25 17.30
N GLN A 221 -11.84 12.24 18.63
CA GLN A 221 -12.95 11.82 19.49
C GLN A 221 -14.17 12.73 19.33
N ASP A 222 -13.98 14.04 19.22
CA ASP A 222 -15.05 15.00 18.96
C ASP A 222 -15.77 14.68 17.64
N MET A 223 -15.02 14.37 16.57
CA MET A 223 -15.58 13.95 15.29
C MET A 223 -16.37 12.64 15.40
N VAL A 224 -15.81 11.62 16.07
CA VAL A 224 -16.48 10.33 16.30
C VAL A 224 -17.81 10.54 17.03
N GLN A 225 -17.78 11.30 18.13
CA GLN A 225 -18.96 11.58 18.95
C GLN A 225 -20.01 12.40 18.18
N ALA A 226 -19.58 13.35 17.36
CA ALA A 226 -20.48 14.18 16.58
C ALA A 226 -21.18 13.39 15.44
N CYS A 227 -20.44 12.50 14.76
CA CYS A 227 -20.92 11.91 13.52
C CYS A 227 -21.46 10.48 13.66
N THR A 228 -20.83 9.60 14.45
CA THR A 228 -21.22 8.19 14.54
C THR A 228 -22.67 7.97 15.02
N PRO A 229 -23.21 8.74 15.98
CA PRO A 229 -24.60 8.57 16.43
C PRO A 229 -25.67 8.89 15.37
N LEU A 230 -25.30 9.51 14.23
CA LEU A 230 -26.25 9.96 13.22
C LEU A 230 -26.73 8.85 12.26
N GLY A 231 -26.31 7.61 12.48
CA GLY A 231 -26.74 6.45 11.68
C GLY A 231 -26.45 6.63 10.19
N GLU A 232 -27.49 6.59 9.36
CA GLU A 232 -27.36 6.74 7.89
C GLU A 232 -26.74 8.07 7.46
N LYS A 233 -26.81 9.12 8.30
CA LYS A 233 -26.21 10.44 8.01
C LYS A 233 -24.76 10.57 8.50
N ALA A 234 -24.21 9.56 9.15
CA ALA A 234 -22.89 9.62 9.76
C ALA A 234 -21.77 9.83 8.71
N THR A 235 -21.84 9.18 7.54
CA THR A 235 -20.88 9.37 6.44
C THR A 235 -20.90 10.80 5.91
N ALA A 236 -22.10 11.35 5.69
CA ALA A 236 -22.31 12.73 5.28
C ALA A 236 -21.82 13.76 6.32
N CYS A 237 -21.95 13.44 7.62
CA CYS A 237 -21.41 14.25 8.72
C CYS A 237 -19.88 14.23 8.70
N TYR A 238 -19.27 13.04 8.63
CA TYR A 238 -17.82 12.87 8.57
C TYR A 238 -17.21 13.67 7.42
N ALA A 239 -17.78 13.54 6.21
CA ALA A 239 -17.29 14.27 5.04
C ALA A 239 -17.36 15.81 5.20
N ARG A 240 -18.33 16.31 5.96
CA ARG A 240 -18.52 17.74 6.26
C ARG A 240 -17.76 18.23 7.49
N TYR A 241 -17.18 17.32 8.29
CA TYR A 241 -16.52 17.70 9.53
C TYR A 241 -15.34 18.63 9.21
N PRO A 242 -15.21 19.80 9.88
CA PRO A 242 -14.13 20.73 9.62
C PRO A 242 -12.76 20.05 9.74
N GLY A 243 -11.94 20.14 8.70
CA GLY A 243 -10.64 19.49 8.62
C GLY A 243 -10.57 18.28 7.69
N ILE A 244 -11.69 17.67 7.29
CA ILE A 244 -11.69 16.45 6.47
C ILE A 244 -11.55 16.73 4.96
N ALA A 245 -12.31 17.68 4.41
CA ALA A 245 -12.30 18.02 2.98
C ALA A 245 -10.97 18.67 2.53
N GLY A 246 -10.52 18.46 1.30
CA GLY A 246 -9.26 19.01 0.78
C GLY A 246 -8.01 18.22 1.20
N CYS A 247 -8.17 16.94 1.52
CA CYS A 247 -7.07 16.08 1.99
C CYS A 247 -5.98 15.92 0.93
N THR A 248 -6.36 15.66 -0.32
CA THR A 248 -5.40 15.50 -1.42
C THR A 248 -4.65 16.80 -1.66
N ALA A 249 -5.36 17.94 -1.63
CA ALA A 249 -4.75 19.27 -1.75
C ALA A 249 -3.70 19.55 -0.66
N ARG A 250 -4.01 19.24 0.60
CA ARG A 250 -3.06 19.40 1.71
C ARG A 250 -1.86 18.48 1.58
N MET A 251 -2.08 17.20 1.27
CA MET A 251 -0.99 16.23 1.17
C MET A 251 -0.03 16.50 0.01
N LEU A 252 -0.50 17.09 -1.09
CA LEU A 252 0.35 17.58 -2.20
C LEU A 252 1.11 18.87 -1.86
N THR A 253 0.76 19.55 -0.78
CA THR A 253 1.34 20.84 -0.38
C THR A 253 2.00 20.78 1.00
N GLY A 254 2.39 19.57 1.44
CA GLY A 254 3.13 19.32 2.68
C GLY A 254 2.30 19.33 3.96
N GLY A 255 0.96 19.44 3.88
CA GLY A 255 0.06 19.39 5.04
C GLY A 255 -0.57 18.01 5.23
N ASP A 256 -0.94 17.68 6.47
CA ASP A 256 -1.64 16.43 6.77
C ASP A 256 -2.99 16.32 6.04
N CYS A 257 -3.46 15.08 5.87
CA CYS A 257 -4.76 14.82 5.26
C CYS A 257 -5.89 15.54 6.00
N ALA A 258 -5.94 15.43 7.33
CA ALA A 258 -6.90 16.11 8.17
C ALA A 258 -6.27 17.35 8.82
N GLU A 259 -6.98 18.48 8.79
CA GLU A 259 -6.48 19.75 9.34
C GLU A 259 -7.03 20.01 10.74
N ALA A 260 -6.19 19.81 11.75
CA ALA A 260 -6.49 20.16 13.14
C ALA A 260 -6.88 21.64 13.28
N SER A 261 -7.82 21.94 14.17
CA SER A 261 -8.31 23.29 14.42
C SER A 261 -7.21 24.23 14.90
N SER A 262 -6.24 23.71 15.66
CA SER A 262 -5.08 24.41 16.18
C SER A 262 -4.14 24.91 15.08
N LYS A 263 -4.11 24.26 13.90
CA LYS A 263 -3.27 24.66 12.77
C LYS A 263 -3.82 25.85 11.98
N ARG A 264 -5.07 26.26 12.24
CA ARG A 264 -5.74 27.33 11.51
C ARG A 264 -5.46 28.73 12.04
N ASN A 265 -4.84 28.87 13.22
CA ASN A 265 -4.55 30.17 13.85
C ASN A 265 -5.78 31.10 13.95
N GLY A 266 -6.97 30.54 14.18
CA GLY A 266 -8.24 31.27 14.26
C GLY A 266 -8.97 31.46 12.93
N GLU A 267 -8.35 31.11 11.79
CA GLU A 267 -8.99 31.20 10.49
C GLU A 267 -10.08 30.14 10.30
N PRO A 268 -11.16 30.45 9.56
CA PRO A 268 -12.16 29.45 9.18
C PRO A 268 -11.55 28.33 8.33
N PHE A 269 -12.08 27.11 8.48
CA PHE A 269 -11.70 26.00 7.59
C PHE A 269 -12.10 26.31 6.15
N ASP A 270 -11.12 26.34 5.26
CA ASP A 270 -11.33 26.67 3.85
C ASP A 270 -11.49 25.45 2.95
N GLY A 271 -11.37 24.22 3.49
CA GLY A 271 -11.43 22.99 2.70
C GLY A 271 -10.28 22.83 1.70
N GLY A 272 -9.11 23.45 1.96
CA GLY A 272 -7.94 23.36 1.09
C GLY A 272 -7.97 24.31 -0.12
N ARG A 273 -8.94 25.25 -0.20
CA ARG A 273 -9.09 26.17 -1.34
C ARG A 273 -7.82 26.98 -1.61
N GLN A 274 -7.15 27.46 -0.57
CA GLN A 274 -5.91 28.22 -0.69
C GLN A 274 -4.74 27.40 -1.26
N ARG A 275 -4.81 26.07 -1.18
CA ARG A 275 -3.75 25.13 -1.60
C ARG A 275 -3.94 24.60 -3.01
N LEU A 276 -5.12 24.77 -3.61
CA LEU A 276 -5.48 24.17 -4.90
C LEU A 276 -4.45 24.44 -6.00
N LYS A 277 -4.01 25.70 -6.17
CA LYS A 277 -3.06 26.06 -7.22
C LYS A 277 -1.74 25.29 -7.06
N GLN A 278 -1.16 25.31 -5.86
CA GLN A 278 0.11 24.63 -5.59
C GLN A 278 -0.04 23.10 -5.69
N ALA A 279 -1.18 22.54 -5.29
CA ALA A 279 -1.46 21.12 -5.42
C ALA A 279 -1.48 20.68 -6.90
N LEU A 280 -2.10 21.46 -7.79
CA LEU A 280 -2.10 21.21 -9.23
C LEU A 280 -0.69 21.31 -9.83
N GLU A 281 0.11 22.30 -9.42
CA GLU A 281 1.51 22.41 -9.85
C GLU A 281 2.36 21.21 -9.38
N MET A 282 2.16 20.75 -8.14
CA MET A 282 2.85 19.56 -7.62
C MET A 282 2.43 18.29 -8.38
N LEU A 283 1.15 18.15 -8.74
CA LEU A 283 0.63 17.01 -9.50
C LEU A 283 1.30 16.89 -10.87
N GLU A 284 1.48 17.99 -11.59
CA GLU A 284 2.17 18.00 -12.88
C GLU A 284 3.66 17.62 -12.75
N ASP A 285 4.30 17.96 -11.63
CA ASP A 285 5.69 17.63 -11.31
C ASP A 285 5.87 16.14 -10.88
N MET A 286 4.79 15.37 -10.69
CA MET A 286 4.88 13.96 -10.29
C MET A 286 5.43 13.08 -11.42
N ALA A 287 6.31 12.14 -11.05
CA ALA A 287 6.88 11.16 -11.98
C ALA A 287 5.82 10.17 -12.47
N PHE A 288 4.87 9.80 -11.61
CA PHE A 288 3.77 8.92 -11.97
C PHE A 288 2.50 9.28 -11.20
N VAL A 289 1.38 9.25 -11.92
CA VAL A 289 0.02 9.40 -11.40
C VAL A 289 -0.73 8.18 -11.88
N GLY A 290 -1.37 7.44 -10.97
CA GLY A 290 -2.29 6.36 -11.30
C GLY A 290 -3.67 6.57 -10.66
N LEU A 291 -4.66 5.77 -11.06
CA LEU A 291 -6.05 5.88 -10.62
C LEU A 291 -6.53 4.56 -10.02
N THR A 292 -7.16 4.63 -8.85
CA THR A 292 -7.67 3.45 -8.13
C THR A 292 -8.76 2.75 -8.93
N GLU A 293 -9.62 3.52 -9.60
CA GLU A 293 -10.70 3.06 -10.46
C GLU A 293 -10.21 2.38 -11.76
N ARG A 294 -8.93 2.56 -12.11
CA ARG A 294 -8.26 1.92 -13.25
C ARG A 294 -7.01 1.18 -12.77
N TRP A 295 -7.22 0.30 -11.78
CA TRP A 295 -6.16 -0.37 -11.04
C TRP A 295 -5.15 -1.10 -11.95
N ASP A 296 -5.63 -2.08 -12.71
CA ASP A 296 -4.79 -2.90 -13.58
C ASP A 296 -4.01 -2.04 -14.57
N GLU A 297 -4.69 -1.06 -15.20
CA GLU A 297 -4.08 -0.15 -16.16
C GLU A 297 -3.01 0.73 -15.51
N SER A 298 -3.20 1.17 -14.27
CA SER A 298 -2.20 1.93 -13.52
C SER A 298 -0.96 1.09 -13.22
N VAL A 299 -1.14 -0.16 -12.78
CA VAL A 299 -0.03 -1.10 -12.54
C VAL A 299 0.75 -1.38 -13.83
N CYS A 300 0.06 -1.70 -14.91
CA CYS A 300 0.69 -1.94 -16.20
C CYS A 300 1.38 -0.69 -16.74
N LEU A 301 0.77 0.49 -16.63
CA LEU A 301 1.34 1.75 -17.11
C LEU A 301 2.63 2.08 -16.36
N PHE A 302 2.64 1.90 -15.03
CA PHE A 302 3.85 2.07 -14.23
C PHE A 302 5.00 1.20 -14.76
N HIS A 303 4.76 -0.10 -14.96
CA HIS A 303 5.78 -1.01 -15.48
C HIS A 303 6.15 -0.73 -16.95
N ARG A 304 5.23 -0.20 -17.75
CA ARG A 304 5.50 0.25 -19.11
C ARG A 304 6.43 1.47 -19.14
N MET A 305 6.25 2.39 -18.20
CA MET A 305 7.03 3.63 -18.10
C MET A 305 8.45 3.38 -17.56
N PHE A 306 8.56 2.59 -16.49
CA PHE A 306 9.81 2.49 -15.73
C PHE A 306 10.51 1.14 -15.83
N GLY A 307 9.87 0.16 -16.47
CA GLY A 307 10.36 -1.20 -16.62
C GLY A 307 9.90 -2.16 -15.53
N GLY A 308 10.47 -3.36 -15.55
CA GLY A 308 10.10 -4.47 -14.67
C GLY A 308 8.95 -5.33 -15.22
N ALA A 309 8.80 -6.52 -14.65
CA ALA A 309 7.74 -7.43 -15.03
C ALA A 309 6.49 -7.20 -14.15
N VAL A 310 5.32 -7.29 -14.78
CA VAL A 310 4.04 -7.26 -14.08
C VAL A 310 3.75 -8.66 -13.56
N SER A 311 3.51 -8.79 -12.26
CA SER A 311 3.01 -10.03 -11.68
C SER A 311 1.51 -9.94 -11.43
N THR A 312 0.80 -11.05 -11.60
CA THR A 312 -0.66 -11.09 -11.33
C THR A 312 -1.02 -10.72 -9.90
N ALA A 313 -0.12 -10.92 -8.93
CA ALA A 313 -0.33 -10.52 -7.54
C ALA A 313 -0.42 -9.00 -7.35
N GLN A 314 0.22 -8.18 -8.21
CA GLN A 314 0.10 -6.72 -8.16
C GLN A 314 -1.27 -6.22 -8.65
N LEU A 315 -1.96 -7.02 -9.47
CA LEU A 315 -3.28 -6.71 -10.01
C LEU A 315 -4.38 -6.99 -8.99
N VAL A 316 -4.04 -7.64 -7.88
CA VAL A 316 -4.96 -7.83 -6.74
C VAL A 316 -4.90 -6.60 -5.86
N ASP A 317 -5.97 -5.82 -5.84
CA ASP A 317 -6.17 -4.86 -4.75
C ASP A 317 -6.78 -5.58 -3.53
N PHE A 318 -5.98 -5.70 -2.47
CA PHE A 318 -6.28 -6.38 -1.21
C PHE A 318 -7.45 -5.76 -0.42
N HIS A 319 -7.94 -4.59 -0.83
CA HIS A 319 -9.10 -3.95 -0.23
C HIS A 319 -10.44 -4.33 -0.89
N SER A 320 -10.49 -5.43 -1.64
CA SER A 320 -11.70 -6.00 -2.28
C SER A 320 -12.70 -6.57 -1.26
N GLY A 321 -13.25 -5.71 -0.42
CA GLY A 321 -14.51 -6.02 0.28
C GLY A 321 -15.63 -6.11 -0.75
N GLY A 322 -15.84 -7.30 -1.34
CA GLY A 322 -16.92 -7.62 -2.28
C GLY A 322 -16.83 -6.87 -3.61
N SER A 323 -16.41 -7.55 -4.69
CA SER A 323 -16.49 -7.06 -6.07
C SER A 323 -16.01 -5.61 -6.27
N HIS A 324 -14.77 -5.42 -6.72
CA HIS A 324 -14.21 -4.12 -7.15
C HIS A 324 -15.06 -3.32 -8.16
N GLN A 325 -16.17 -3.89 -8.65
CA GLN A 325 -17.12 -3.20 -9.52
C GLN A 325 -18.11 -2.33 -8.74
N ASP A 326 -18.33 -2.57 -7.44
CA ASP A 326 -19.37 -1.88 -6.69
C ASP A 326 -18.78 -0.61 -6.06
N LEU A 327 -18.74 0.46 -6.87
CA LEU A 327 -18.58 1.82 -6.36
C LEU A 327 -19.56 2.03 -5.19
N TYR A 328 -19.09 2.66 -4.11
CA TYR A 328 -19.97 3.04 -3.00
C TYR A 328 -21.11 3.92 -3.51
N ASP A 329 -22.31 3.73 -2.96
CA ASP A 329 -23.43 4.64 -3.21
C ASP A 329 -23.11 6.04 -2.67
N GLU A 330 -22.89 6.99 -3.57
CA GLU A 330 -22.54 8.38 -3.21
C GLU A 330 -23.72 9.15 -2.62
N SER A 331 -24.95 8.63 -2.70
CA SER A 331 -26.13 9.25 -2.10
C SER A 331 -25.98 9.41 -0.58
N VAL A 332 -25.19 8.55 0.08
CA VAL A 332 -24.88 8.60 1.52
C VAL A 332 -24.11 9.86 1.93
N LEU A 333 -23.52 10.58 0.98
CA LEU A 333 -22.88 11.87 1.22
C LEU A 333 -23.89 13.03 1.29
N ASN A 334 -25.16 12.76 0.99
CA ASN A 334 -26.27 13.71 1.02
C ASN A 334 -25.94 15.00 0.26
N GLY A 335 -25.45 14.86 -0.98
CA GLY A 335 -25.07 15.97 -1.87
C GLY A 335 -23.76 16.69 -1.50
N PHE A 336 -23.00 16.21 -0.51
CA PHE A 336 -21.67 16.76 -0.25
C PHE A 336 -20.72 16.46 -1.41
N ARG A 337 -19.90 17.46 -1.76
CA ARG A 337 -18.81 17.33 -2.74
C ARG A 337 -17.59 18.09 -2.25
N ASP A 338 -16.44 17.43 -2.27
CA ASP A 338 -15.15 18.04 -1.96
C ASP A 338 -14.61 18.80 -3.18
N GLN A 339 -15.12 20.01 -3.40
CA GLN A 339 -14.87 20.79 -4.62
C GLN A 339 -13.39 21.00 -4.95
N VAL A 340 -12.50 20.95 -3.95
CA VAL A 340 -11.06 21.11 -4.14
C VAL A 340 -10.46 19.79 -4.60
N ASP A 341 -10.69 18.69 -3.87
CA ASP A 341 -10.18 17.37 -4.26
C ASP A 341 -10.79 16.90 -5.58
N GLU A 342 -12.02 17.29 -5.93
CA GLU A 342 -12.65 16.99 -7.24
C GLU A 342 -11.87 17.62 -8.41
N LYS A 343 -11.40 18.86 -8.26
CA LYS A 343 -10.58 19.52 -9.29
C LYS A 343 -9.20 18.87 -9.43
N ILE A 344 -8.61 18.46 -8.31
CA ILE A 344 -7.32 17.76 -8.32
C ILE A 344 -7.47 16.38 -8.95
N TYR A 345 -8.53 15.65 -8.63
CA TYR A 345 -8.80 14.34 -9.22
C TYR A 345 -9.03 14.44 -10.73
N ALA A 346 -9.81 15.42 -11.20
CA ALA A 346 -9.98 15.67 -12.64
C ALA A 346 -8.64 15.96 -13.36
N ALA A 347 -7.75 16.73 -12.72
CA ALA A 347 -6.41 16.95 -13.25
C ALA A 347 -5.54 15.68 -13.21
N ALA A 348 -5.71 14.83 -12.21
CA ALA A 348 -5.02 13.55 -12.11
C ALA A 348 -5.48 12.58 -13.21
N GLU A 349 -6.77 12.57 -13.54
CA GLU A 349 -7.32 11.84 -14.69
C GLU A 349 -6.70 12.35 -16.00
N GLU A 350 -6.68 13.68 -16.22
CA GLU A 350 -6.05 14.26 -17.41
C GLU A 350 -4.56 13.89 -17.51
N ARG A 351 -3.83 13.94 -16.40
CA ARG A 351 -2.42 13.54 -16.34
C ARG A 351 -2.25 12.05 -16.64
N PHE A 352 -3.11 11.19 -16.10
CA PHE A 352 -3.09 9.75 -16.37
C PHE A 352 -3.30 9.44 -17.85
N GLU A 353 -4.27 10.08 -18.49
CA GLU A 353 -4.52 9.90 -19.93
C GLU A 353 -3.33 10.35 -20.79
N LYS A 354 -2.69 11.48 -20.44
CA LYS A 354 -1.45 11.92 -21.10
C LYS A 354 -0.35 10.88 -21.00
N LEU A 355 -0.17 10.26 -19.83
CA LEU A 355 0.84 9.20 -19.64
C LEU A 355 0.51 7.96 -20.49
N LEU A 356 -0.77 7.58 -20.59
CA LEU A 356 -1.21 6.49 -21.46
C LEU A 356 -0.90 6.80 -22.93
N GLU A 357 -1.29 7.97 -23.42
CA GLU A 357 -1.04 8.39 -24.80
C GLU A 357 0.47 8.37 -25.11
N GLN A 358 1.31 8.90 -24.21
CA GLN A 358 2.75 8.99 -24.38
C GLN A 358 3.46 7.63 -24.43
N HIS A 359 3.04 6.66 -23.61
CA HIS A 359 3.81 5.42 -23.42
C HIS A 359 3.19 4.18 -24.08
N VAL A 360 1.93 4.27 -24.51
CA VAL A 360 1.13 3.14 -24.96
C VAL A 360 0.62 3.37 -26.38
N GLY A 361 0.17 4.59 -26.70
CA GLY A 361 -0.52 4.91 -27.95
C GLY A 361 -1.91 4.26 -28.02
N ASP A 362 -2.31 3.80 -29.20
CA ASP A 362 -3.61 3.16 -29.42
C ASP A 362 -3.63 1.71 -28.89
N GLY A 363 -3.96 1.53 -27.61
CA GLY A 363 -4.11 0.22 -27.00
C GLY A 363 -4.33 0.24 -25.50
N SER A 364 -4.72 -0.91 -24.92
CA SER A 364 -4.72 -1.08 -23.46
C SER A 364 -3.35 -1.60 -23.02
N VAL A 365 -2.77 -0.98 -21.99
CA VAL A 365 -1.43 -1.32 -21.48
C VAL A 365 -1.33 -2.78 -21.07
N CYS A 366 -2.41 -3.31 -20.51
CA CYS A 366 -2.48 -4.68 -20.03
C CYS A 366 -2.89 -5.68 -21.12
N ASN A 367 -2.95 -5.30 -22.40
CA ASN A 367 -3.33 -6.24 -23.46
C ASN A 367 -2.41 -7.46 -23.54
N ALA A 368 -1.12 -7.31 -23.18
CA ALA A 368 -0.19 -8.43 -23.05
C ALA A 368 -0.58 -9.41 -21.93
N LEU A 369 -1.35 -8.98 -20.93
CA LEU A 369 -1.85 -9.83 -19.84
C LEU A 369 -3.10 -10.61 -20.21
N LYS A 370 -3.88 -10.11 -21.18
CA LYS A 370 -5.06 -10.84 -21.66
C LYS A 370 -4.55 -12.12 -22.32
N PRO A 371 -5.03 -13.32 -21.91
CA PRO A 371 -4.72 -14.53 -22.65
C PRO A 371 -5.12 -14.28 -24.11
N PRO A 372 -4.34 -14.77 -25.10
CA PRO A 372 -4.72 -14.62 -26.48
C PRO A 372 -6.15 -15.09 -26.61
N SER A 373 -7.04 -14.19 -27.03
CA SER A 373 -8.43 -14.48 -27.29
C SER A 373 -8.46 -15.43 -28.48
N LYS A 374 -8.14 -16.71 -28.25
CA LYS A 374 -8.63 -17.76 -29.10
C LYS A 374 -10.13 -17.59 -29.02
N GLU A 375 -10.72 -17.17 -30.14
CA GLU A 375 -12.13 -17.37 -30.42
C GLU A 375 -12.41 -18.84 -30.12
N LEU A 376 -12.79 -19.13 -28.88
CA LEU A 376 -13.07 -20.48 -28.44
C LEU A 376 -14.47 -20.78 -28.96
N PRO A 377 -14.64 -21.84 -29.77
CA PRO A 377 -15.96 -22.25 -30.24
C PRO A 377 -16.89 -22.47 -29.04
N GLN A 378 -18.15 -22.05 -29.19
CA GLN A 378 -19.19 -21.93 -28.14
C GLN A 378 -19.62 -23.25 -27.45
N ASN A 379 -18.80 -24.30 -27.44
CA ASN A 379 -19.11 -25.55 -26.76
C ASN A 379 -18.55 -25.52 -25.33
N SER A 380 -19.43 -25.17 -24.39
CA SER A 380 -19.16 -24.56 -23.09
C SER A 380 -19.17 -25.49 -21.86
N SER A 381 -18.94 -26.81 -22.00
CA SER A 381 -18.99 -27.72 -20.83
C SER A 381 -17.70 -28.48 -20.47
N GLU A 382 -16.65 -28.49 -21.30
CA GLU A 382 -15.43 -29.29 -21.01
C GLU A 382 -14.16 -28.47 -20.74
N LEU A 383 -14.16 -27.14 -20.88
CA LEU A 383 -12.94 -26.33 -20.73
C LEU A 383 -12.65 -25.82 -19.30
N THR A 384 -13.56 -26.00 -18.35
CA THR A 384 -13.36 -25.57 -16.95
C THR A 384 -12.34 -26.42 -16.19
N GLN A 385 -11.89 -27.56 -16.75
CA GLN A 385 -10.98 -28.49 -16.10
C GLN A 385 -9.51 -28.43 -16.55
N ARG A 386 -9.15 -27.63 -17.58
CA ARG A 386 -7.82 -27.75 -18.22
C ARG A 386 -6.86 -26.56 -18.09
N SER A 387 -7.21 -25.53 -17.33
CA SER A 387 -6.29 -24.43 -17.04
C SER A 387 -6.32 -24.02 -15.56
N SER A 388 -6.20 -24.99 -14.65
CA SER A 388 -5.64 -24.72 -13.33
C SER A 388 -4.17 -24.31 -13.53
N ARG A 389 -3.93 -23.07 -13.98
CA ARG A 389 -2.61 -22.45 -13.85
C ARG A 389 -2.28 -22.58 -12.37
N ARG A 390 -1.31 -23.43 -12.05
CA ARG A 390 -0.83 -23.56 -10.68
C ARG A 390 -0.45 -22.17 -10.24
N THR A 391 -1.12 -21.67 -9.20
CA THR A 391 -0.75 -20.42 -8.56
C THR A 391 0.62 -20.63 -7.96
N CYS A 392 1.59 -19.89 -8.48
CA CYS A 392 2.96 -19.93 -8.02
C CYS A 392 3.05 -18.97 -6.84
N SER A 393 2.87 -19.50 -5.63
CA SER A 393 3.01 -18.77 -4.38
C SER A 393 3.81 -19.61 -3.38
N CYS A 394 4.48 -18.94 -2.46
CA CYS A 394 5.19 -19.57 -1.36
C CYS A 394 4.23 -20.30 -0.43
N GLU A 395 3.01 -19.78 -0.26
CA GLU A 395 1.92 -20.48 0.44
C GLU A 395 1.63 -21.85 -0.19
N ALA A 396 1.52 -21.93 -1.51
CA ALA A 396 1.26 -23.20 -2.20
C ALA A 396 2.40 -24.23 -2.03
N GLU A 397 3.60 -23.78 -1.63
CA GLU A 397 4.74 -24.64 -1.30
C GLU A 397 4.91 -24.89 0.20
N GLY A 398 4.08 -24.28 1.05
CA GLY A 398 4.27 -24.32 2.51
C GLY A 398 5.53 -23.59 2.97
N ARG A 399 6.09 -22.67 2.17
CA ARG A 399 7.28 -21.89 2.54
C ARG A 399 6.88 -20.58 3.19
N GLU A 400 7.54 -20.25 4.29
CA GLU A 400 7.37 -19.00 5.04
C GLU A 400 8.46 -17.99 4.69
N CYS A 401 9.62 -18.45 4.22
CA CYS A 401 10.78 -17.61 3.90
C CYS A 401 11.74 -18.25 2.87
N GLY A 402 12.69 -17.44 2.39
CA GLY A 402 13.76 -17.82 1.47
C GLY A 402 13.30 -18.05 0.03
N ILE A 403 14.21 -18.49 -0.84
CA ILE A 403 13.91 -18.68 -2.26
C ILE A 403 13.39 -20.10 -2.52
N SER A 404 12.23 -20.20 -3.17
CA SER A 404 11.73 -21.46 -3.71
C SER A 404 12.64 -21.95 -4.84
N LYS A 405 13.26 -23.12 -4.68
CA LYS A 405 14.03 -23.75 -5.76
C LYS A 405 13.14 -24.23 -6.91
N ALA A 406 11.89 -24.56 -6.64
CA ALA A 406 10.98 -25.12 -7.63
C ALA A 406 10.40 -24.03 -8.54
N GLN A 407 10.11 -22.86 -7.98
CA GLN A 407 9.47 -21.75 -8.70
C GLN A 407 10.39 -20.58 -8.98
N GLY A 408 11.54 -20.47 -8.28
CA GLY A 408 12.44 -19.32 -8.37
C GLY A 408 11.85 -18.05 -7.76
N ILE A 409 10.82 -18.17 -6.93
CA ILE A 409 10.14 -17.06 -6.25
C ILE A 409 10.77 -16.86 -4.88
N ASP A 410 10.99 -15.61 -4.49
CA ASP A 410 11.49 -15.23 -3.17
C ASP A 410 10.32 -15.05 -2.19
N CYS A 411 10.32 -15.85 -1.13
CA CYS A 411 9.34 -15.82 -0.05
C CYS A 411 9.71 -14.82 1.06
N GLY A 412 10.77 -14.03 0.89
CA GLY A 412 11.20 -13.01 1.83
C GLY A 412 11.86 -13.59 3.08
N LYS A 413 11.97 -12.76 4.11
CA LYS A 413 12.43 -13.17 5.44
C LYS A 413 11.25 -13.38 6.40
N CYS A 414 11.54 -14.02 7.53
CA CYS A 414 10.62 -14.14 8.64
C CYS A 414 10.32 -12.76 9.25
N PRO A 415 9.06 -12.27 9.21
CA PRO A 415 8.72 -10.93 9.69
C PRO A 415 8.70 -10.88 11.23
N SER A 416 9.82 -10.46 11.85
CA SER A 416 10.01 -10.50 13.32
C SER A 416 8.87 -9.88 14.12
N LYS A 417 8.26 -8.80 13.62
CA LYS A 417 7.11 -8.12 14.24
C LYS A 417 5.92 -9.03 14.53
N ARG A 418 5.77 -10.16 13.82
CA ARG A 418 4.70 -11.13 14.13
C ARG A 418 4.88 -11.82 15.49
N LEU A 419 6.10 -11.87 16.02
CA LEU A 419 6.34 -12.38 17.39
C LEU A 419 5.61 -11.55 18.45
N ALA A 420 5.23 -10.30 18.14
CA ALA A 420 4.44 -9.47 19.06
C ALA A 420 2.98 -9.94 19.24
N PHE A 421 2.48 -10.86 18.40
CA PHE A 421 1.18 -11.53 18.62
C PHE A 421 1.25 -12.65 19.65
N LEU A 422 2.46 -13.11 20.00
CA LEU A 422 2.62 -14.05 21.11
C LEU A 422 2.18 -13.38 22.41
N GLN A 423 1.61 -14.19 23.31
CA GLN A 423 1.16 -13.71 24.61
C GLN A 423 2.31 -12.99 25.35
N PRO A 424 2.05 -11.94 26.14
CA PRO A 424 3.11 -11.24 26.87
C PRO A 424 3.95 -12.15 27.78
N SER A 425 3.37 -13.24 28.27
CA SER A 425 4.07 -14.25 29.08
C SER A 425 4.94 -15.21 28.26
N ASP A 426 4.89 -15.13 26.93
CA ASP A 426 5.64 -16.00 26.04
C ASP A 426 7.08 -15.51 25.90
N THR A 427 8.00 -16.26 26.51
CA THR A 427 9.45 -15.98 26.47
C THR A 427 10.04 -15.89 25.05
N ARG A 428 9.33 -16.38 24.03
CA ARG A 428 9.71 -16.26 22.62
C ARG A 428 9.68 -14.83 22.11
N ARG A 429 8.95 -13.91 22.76
CA ARG A 429 8.76 -12.53 22.32
C ARG A 429 10.03 -11.67 22.35
N GLU A 430 10.97 -11.96 23.25
CA GLU A 430 12.23 -11.19 23.39
C GLU A 430 13.33 -11.64 22.43
N SER A 431 13.08 -12.70 21.65
CA SER A 431 14.09 -13.42 20.87
C SER A 431 14.14 -13.04 19.38
N GLU A 432 13.85 -11.78 19.03
CA GLU A 432 13.85 -11.35 17.62
C GLU A 432 15.18 -11.61 16.89
N SER A 433 16.31 -11.48 17.59
CA SER A 433 17.66 -11.74 17.04
C SER A 433 17.93 -13.21 16.71
N GLU A 434 17.09 -14.12 17.20
CA GLU A 434 17.24 -15.57 17.03
C GLU A 434 16.27 -16.14 15.99
N LEU A 435 15.50 -15.27 15.32
CA LEU A 435 14.61 -15.66 14.23
C LEU A 435 15.43 -15.87 12.95
N THR A 436 15.34 -17.07 12.38
CA THR A 436 16.11 -17.47 11.18
C THR A 436 15.22 -18.16 10.16
N CYS A 437 15.68 -18.21 8.92
CA CYS A 437 15.01 -18.95 7.84
C CYS A 437 15.76 -20.26 7.57
N GLU A 438 15.09 -21.40 7.72
CA GLU A 438 15.66 -22.68 7.33
C GLU A 438 15.64 -22.82 5.80
N VAL A 439 16.78 -22.67 5.15
CA VAL A 439 16.88 -22.63 3.67
C VAL A 439 16.28 -23.86 2.99
N ALA A 440 16.41 -25.04 3.60
CA ALA A 440 15.96 -26.30 3.03
C ALA A 440 14.42 -26.42 2.98
N SER A 441 13.75 -26.18 4.10
CA SER A 441 12.29 -26.26 4.23
C SER A 441 11.59 -24.97 3.82
N GLY A 442 12.25 -23.83 4.01
CA GLY A 442 11.64 -22.51 3.92
C GLY A 442 10.81 -22.13 5.14
N HIS A 443 10.97 -22.81 6.29
CA HIS A 443 10.27 -22.45 7.53
C HIS A 443 11.04 -21.42 8.36
N CYS A 444 10.29 -20.62 9.10
CA CYS A 444 10.81 -19.71 10.10
C CYS A 444 11.11 -20.47 11.40
N LEU A 445 12.35 -20.37 11.86
CA LEU A 445 12.83 -20.99 13.08
C LEU A 445 13.11 -19.92 14.13
N LEU A 446 12.65 -20.15 15.35
CA LEU A 446 13.03 -19.37 16.53
C LEU A 446 13.85 -20.26 17.47
N LYS A 447 15.10 -19.87 17.75
CA LYS A 447 16.04 -20.73 18.51
C LYS A 447 16.24 -22.12 17.89
N GLY A 448 16.14 -22.22 16.56
CA GLY A 448 16.28 -23.48 15.82
C GLY A 448 15.01 -24.34 15.75
N GLU A 449 13.93 -23.93 16.41
CA GLU A 449 12.66 -24.67 16.40
C GLU A 449 11.64 -23.98 15.48
N PRO A 450 10.89 -24.73 14.64
CA PRO A 450 9.85 -24.16 13.81
C PRO A 450 8.74 -23.48 14.63
N ILE A 451 8.26 -22.33 14.17
CA ILE A 451 7.19 -21.57 14.80
C ILE A 451 6.07 -21.22 13.80
N SER A 452 5.57 -22.27 13.14
CA SER A 452 4.59 -22.14 12.07
C SER A 452 3.26 -21.56 12.53
N ASP A 453 2.92 -21.66 13.82
CA ASP A 453 1.72 -21.06 14.42
C ASP A 453 1.67 -19.52 14.27
N VAL A 454 2.83 -18.87 14.13
CA VAL A 454 2.94 -17.40 14.01
C VAL A 454 3.16 -16.97 12.55
N PHE A 455 3.82 -17.80 11.76
CA PHE A 455 4.23 -17.47 10.38
C PHE A 455 3.40 -18.14 9.30
N ALA A 456 2.44 -18.98 9.67
CA ALA A 456 1.50 -19.54 8.72
C ALA A 456 0.77 -18.45 7.93
N TRP A 457 0.45 -18.79 6.68
CA TRP A 457 -0.23 -17.89 5.75
C TRP A 457 -1.70 -17.67 6.13
N ASP A 458 -2.31 -18.66 6.78
CA ASP A 458 -3.67 -18.61 7.31
C ASP A 458 -3.73 -18.07 8.76
N PHE A 459 -2.63 -17.54 9.28
CA PHE A 459 -2.57 -16.96 10.62
C PHE A 459 -3.68 -15.93 10.84
N LYS A 460 -4.49 -16.17 11.88
CA LYS A 460 -5.47 -15.25 12.41
C LYS A 460 -5.04 -14.90 13.84
N PRO A 461 -4.71 -13.62 14.11
CA PRO A 461 -4.25 -13.18 15.43
C PRO A 461 -5.31 -13.34 16.52
#